data_AF-A0AAW0U0J7-F1
#
_entry.id   AF-A0AAW0U0J7-F1
#
_cell.length_a   1.000
_cell.length_b   1.000
_cell.length_c   1.000
_cell.angle_alpha   90.00
_cell.angle_beta   90.00
_cell.angle_gamma   90.00
#
_symmetry.space_group_name_H-M   'P 1'
#
loop_
_entity.id
_entity.type
_entity.pdbx_description
1 polymer ?
#
loop_
_entity_poly.entity_id
_entity_poly.type
_entity_poly.pdbx_seq_one_letter_code
_entity_poly.pdbx_strand_id
1 'polypeptide(L)'
;MTHTEKLLRKVTEEQKKKKSKKEARLFRKKRKLEEQMKGIKEEKMSEARKKQHTGLIQLVFGLYIHVLKRRPNNKLNAVVLEGLAKFSHLINIEFFADLLNVLGGLMSEGSLKFRESLHCIQVVFTILAGQGEVLTLDPHRFFTYLYANMFRLSAGMNHDDIQSALESLKQMLVEHKRKANPGRVLAFSKRLSTLSLGLLHHGVIPALTTLRSIILAHPSVEALMETDSEGTSGVFSAEVEEPDHCNAAASTFWEFYLLSRHYHSTVQQLATHLLAGAPLQGDKTLPYTLTKRSIHELFEEYNPSEMRFNPPVPPPGQHLTNQVCSRAKKRKRGNRSQYLTDFMSGQIETLKAPLVNGHSKGSINGIPKVNGFTENCGYLSEFPCVNVQNVDFSSGMLANMNLKRIKVREREEEAVSKAVAISLLKVEVKA
;
A
#
# COMPACT_ATOMS: atom_id res chain seq x y z
N MET A 1 -28.34 -53.97 10.66
CA MET A 1 -28.14 -55.07 9.70
C MET A 1 -29.47 -55.39 9.04
N THR A 2 -29.67 -54.99 7.80
CA THR A 2 -30.92 -55.22 7.05
C THR A 2 -31.10 -56.74 6.78
N HIS A 3 -32.34 -57.20 6.60
CA HIS A 3 -32.66 -58.62 6.33
C HIS A 3 -31.88 -59.16 5.12
N THR A 4 -31.61 -58.29 4.15
CA THR A 4 -30.79 -58.54 2.96
C THR A 4 -29.32 -58.82 3.30
N GLU A 5 -28.71 -58.09 4.24
CA GLU A 5 -27.33 -58.35 4.69
C GLU A 5 -27.21 -59.67 5.46
N LYS A 6 -28.26 -60.10 6.18
CA LYS A 6 -28.28 -61.41 6.86
C LYS A 6 -28.35 -62.57 5.85
N LEU A 7 -29.12 -62.41 4.78
CA LEU A 7 -29.19 -63.38 3.68
C LEU A 7 -27.87 -63.47 2.91
N LEU A 8 -27.25 -62.33 2.58
CA LEU A 8 -25.93 -62.28 1.95
C LEU A 8 -24.86 -62.99 2.79
N ARG A 9 -24.86 -62.81 4.12
CA ARG A 9 -23.94 -63.53 5.01
C ARG A 9 -24.17 -65.03 4.99
N LYS A 10 -25.42 -65.50 5.11
CA LYS A 10 -25.75 -66.94 5.05
C LYS A 10 -25.30 -67.58 3.72
N VAL A 11 -25.56 -66.93 2.60
CA VAL A 11 -25.14 -67.41 1.26
C VAL A 11 -23.61 -67.46 1.14
N THR A 12 -22.89 -66.46 1.66
CA THR A 12 -21.42 -66.48 1.66
C THR A 12 -20.79 -67.51 2.60
N GLU A 13 -21.49 -67.88 3.68
CA GLU A 13 -21.06 -68.91 4.62
C GLU A 13 -21.30 -70.33 4.09
N GLU A 14 -22.41 -70.54 3.38
CA GLU A 14 -22.71 -71.81 2.70
C GLU A 14 -21.72 -72.09 1.55
N GLN A 15 -21.36 -71.08 0.76
CA GLN A 15 -20.34 -71.20 -0.31
C GLN A 15 -18.91 -71.40 0.20
N LYS A 16 -18.62 -71.10 1.48
CA LYS A 16 -17.31 -71.33 2.11
C LYS A 16 -17.13 -72.78 2.59
N LYS A 17 -18.22 -73.53 2.79
CA LYS A 17 -18.15 -74.93 3.24
C LYS A 17 -17.88 -75.84 2.04
N LYS A 18 -16.74 -76.56 2.09
CA LYS A 18 -16.19 -77.55 1.13
C LYS A 18 -15.29 -76.99 0.00
N LYS A 19 -14.19 -76.32 0.35
CA LYS A 19 -13.02 -76.22 -0.53
C LYS A 19 -11.97 -77.26 -0.11
N SER A 20 -11.47 -78.05 -1.05
CA SER A 20 -10.38 -79.01 -0.80
C SER A 20 -9.13 -78.27 -0.26
N LYS A 21 -8.30 -78.92 0.58
CA LYS A 21 -7.06 -78.31 1.14
C LYS A 21 -6.17 -77.68 0.05
N LYS A 22 -6.17 -78.25 -1.17
CA LYS A 22 -5.45 -77.76 -2.35
C LYS A 22 -6.08 -76.50 -2.94
N GLU A 23 -7.41 -76.45 -3.04
CA GLU A 23 -8.19 -75.30 -3.54
C GLU A 23 -8.15 -74.11 -2.57
N ALA A 24 -8.16 -74.36 -1.26
CA ALA A 24 -8.00 -73.31 -0.25
C ALA A 24 -6.60 -72.67 -0.32
N ARG A 25 -5.54 -73.47 -0.56
CA ARG A 25 -4.17 -72.96 -0.83
C ARG A 25 -4.13 -72.15 -2.12
N LEU A 26 -4.78 -72.62 -3.19
CA LEU A 26 -4.85 -71.91 -4.48
C LEU A 26 -5.61 -70.58 -4.35
N PHE A 27 -6.74 -70.56 -3.63
CA PHE A 27 -7.53 -69.35 -3.38
C PHE A 27 -6.76 -68.32 -2.55
N ARG A 28 -6.00 -68.75 -1.54
CA ARG A 28 -5.11 -67.86 -0.78
C ARG A 28 -4.00 -67.29 -1.66
N LYS A 29 -3.41 -68.10 -2.55
CA LYS A 29 -2.41 -67.61 -3.53
C LYS A 29 -3.03 -66.63 -4.53
N LYS A 30 -4.22 -66.93 -5.06
CA LYS A 30 -4.97 -66.07 -5.98
C LYS A 30 -5.32 -64.73 -5.34
N ARG A 31 -5.79 -64.75 -4.09
CA ARG A 31 -6.10 -63.53 -3.34
C ARG A 31 -4.85 -62.68 -3.05
N LYS A 32 -3.72 -63.31 -2.68
CA LYS A 32 -2.44 -62.60 -2.54
C LYS A 32 -1.98 -61.97 -3.86
N LEU A 33 -2.13 -62.68 -4.98
CA LEU A 33 -1.88 -62.16 -6.32
C LEU A 33 -2.83 -61.01 -6.68
N GLU A 34 -4.11 -61.09 -6.35
CA GLU A 34 -5.09 -60.02 -6.59
C GLU A 34 -4.78 -58.77 -5.74
N GLU A 35 -4.41 -58.92 -4.47
CA GLU A 35 -3.99 -57.83 -3.60
C GLU A 35 -2.70 -57.16 -4.12
N GLN A 36 -1.71 -57.96 -4.55
CA GLN A 36 -0.50 -57.45 -5.21
C GLN A 36 -0.81 -56.74 -6.53
N MET A 37 -1.66 -57.32 -7.37
CA MET A 37 -2.10 -56.72 -8.64
C MET A 37 -2.87 -55.42 -8.41
N LYS A 38 -3.65 -55.31 -7.32
CA LYS A 38 -4.35 -54.09 -6.95
C LYS A 38 -3.37 -53.00 -6.52
N GLY A 39 -2.39 -53.34 -5.67
CA GLY A 39 -1.32 -52.41 -5.28
C GLY A 39 -0.53 -51.89 -6.49
N ILE A 40 -0.14 -52.79 -7.40
CA ILE A 40 0.56 -52.42 -8.65
C ILE A 40 -0.32 -51.51 -9.54
N LYS A 41 -1.63 -51.76 -9.61
CA LYS A 41 -2.55 -50.92 -10.40
C LYS A 41 -2.70 -49.52 -9.80
N GLU A 42 -2.81 -49.42 -8.49
CA GLU A 42 -2.89 -48.13 -7.79
C GLU A 42 -1.61 -47.32 -7.97
N GLU A 43 -0.45 -47.98 -7.85
CA GLU A 43 0.85 -47.36 -8.08
C GLU A 43 1.02 -46.90 -9.55
N LYS A 44 0.69 -47.76 -10.52
CA LYS A 44 0.73 -47.39 -11.95
C LYS A 44 -0.23 -46.25 -12.30
N MET A 45 -1.42 -46.22 -11.69
CA MET A 45 -2.37 -45.13 -11.89
C MET A 45 -1.85 -43.82 -11.30
N SER A 46 -1.22 -43.86 -10.12
CA SER A 46 -0.57 -42.71 -9.50
C SER A 46 0.58 -42.18 -10.36
N GLU A 47 1.42 -43.07 -10.88
CA GLU A 47 2.53 -42.71 -11.78
C GLU A 47 2.02 -42.11 -13.10
N ALA A 48 0.99 -42.69 -13.71
CA ALA A 48 0.36 -42.16 -14.92
C ALA A 48 -0.23 -40.77 -14.70
N ARG A 49 -0.88 -40.53 -13.54
CA ARG A 49 -1.39 -39.21 -13.17
C ARG A 49 -0.27 -38.19 -13.02
N LYS A 50 0.84 -38.55 -12.38
CA LYS A 50 2.02 -37.68 -12.28
C LYS A 50 2.58 -37.31 -13.66
N LYS A 51 2.71 -38.28 -14.57
CA LYS A 51 3.17 -38.04 -15.96
C LYS A 51 2.22 -37.10 -16.72
N GLN A 52 0.91 -37.32 -16.62
CA GLN A 52 -0.10 -36.45 -17.24
C GLN A 52 -0.07 -35.04 -16.65
N HIS A 53 0.08 -34.91 -15.33
CA HIS A 53 0.17 -33.63 -14.66
C HIS A 53 1.40 -32.83 -15.10
N THR A 54 2.58 -33.47 -15.18
CA THR A 54 3.80 -32.83 -15.70
C THR A 54 3.64 -32.41 -17.16
N GLY A 55 3.01 -33.24 -18.00
CA GLY A 55 2.73 -32.88 -19.40
C GLY A 55 1.77 -31.69 -19.54
N LEU A 56 0.73 -31.63 -18.71
CA LEU A 56 -0.20 -30.50 -18.66
C LEU A 56 0.50 -29.22 -18.21
N ILE A 57 1.33 -29.31 -17.17
CA ILE A 57 2.16 -28.20 -16.67
C ILE A 57 3.05 -27.65 -17.79
N GLN A 58 3.78 -28.51 -18.49
CA GLN A 58 4.65 -28.11 -19.60
C GLN A 58 3.86 -27.45 -20.74
N LEU A 59 2.67 -27.97 -21.06
CA LEU A 59 1.79 -27.39 -22.08
C LEU A 59 1.28 -26.00 -21.66
N VAL A 60 0.84 -25.83 -20.41
CA VAL A 60 0.31 -24.56 -19.89
C VAL A 60 1.42 -23.51 -19.81
N PHE A 61 2.58 -23.85 -19.26
CA PHE A 61 3.71 -22.91 -19.20
C PHE A 61 4.30 -22.63 -20.57
N GLY A 62 4.33 -23.63 -21.46
CA GLY A 62 4.68 -23.44 -22.86
C GLY A 62 3.74 -22.44 -23.53
N LEU A 63 2.43 -22.55 -23.30
CA LEU A 63 1.44 -21.59 -23.77
C LEU A 63 1.67 -20.19 -23.16
N TYR A 64 1.90 -20.07 -21.86
CA TYR A 64 2.18 -18.79 -21.20
C TYR A 64 3.43 -18.10 -21.76
N ILE A 65 4.56 -18.79 -21.86
CA ILE A 65 5.80 -18.25 -22.41
C ILE A 65 5.62 -17.90 -23.89
N HIS A 66 4.91 -18.74 -24.64
CA HIS A 66 4.61 -18.48 -26.05
C HIS A 66 3.72 -17.24 -26.25
N VAL A 67 2.72 -17.07 -25.39
CA VAL A 67 1.88 -15.88 -25.33
C VAL A 67 2.77 -14.68 -25.02
N LEU A 68 3.61 -14.70 -23.98
CA LEU A 68 4.54 -13.61 -23.67
C LEU A 68 5.50 -13.28 -24.82
N LYS A 69 6.04 -14.29 -25.52
CA LYS A 69 6.93 -14.10 -26.68
C LYS A 69 6.21 -13.52 -27.90
N ARG A 70 4.92 -13.81 -28.09
CA ARG A 70 4.12 -13.33 -29.24
C ARG A 70 3.53 -11.93 -29.06
N ARG A 71 3.78 -11.26 -27.92
CA ARG A 71 3.33 -9.88 -27.63
C ARG A 71 1.82 -9.67 -27.87
N PRO A 72 0.94 -10.35 -27.11
CA PRO A 72 -0.49 -10.16 -27.19
C PRO A 72 -0.89 -8.92 -26.39
N ASN A 73 -2.17 -8.53 -26.51
CA ASN A 73 -2.79 -7.42 -25.79
C ASN A 73 -2.38 -7.34 -24.31
N ASN A 74 -2.16 -6.12 -23.80
CA ASN A 74 -1.87 -5.78 -22.40
C ASN A 74 -2.69 -6.58 -21.36
N LYS A 75 -3.99 -6.79 -21.62
CA LYS A 75 -4.87 -7.58 -20.75
C LYS A 75 -4.45 -9.05 -20.61
N LEU A 76 -3.93 -9.67 -21.67
CA LEU A 76 -3.46 -11.05 -21.65
C LEU A 76 -2.14 -11.18 -20.87
N ASN A 77 -1.26 -10.18 -20.97
CA ASN A 77 0.00 -10.15 -20.22
C ASN A 77 -0.27 -10.14 -18.71
N ALA A 78 -1.20 -9.31 -18.23
CA ALA A 78 -1.57 -9.28 -16.81
C ALA A 78 -2.05 -10.66 -16.30
N VAL A 79 -2.94 -11.33 -17.04
CA VAL A 79 -3.47 -12.66 -16.65
C VAL A 79 -2.39 -13.73 -16.68
N VAL A 80 -1.51 -13.72 -17.70
CA VAL A 80 -0.42 -14.69 -17.81
C VAL A 80 0.60 -14.48 -16.69
N LEU A 81 0.98 -13.24 -16.38
CA LEU A 81 1.88 -12.94 -15.27
C LEU A 81 1.29 -13.35 -13.92
N GLU A 82 0.01 -13.10 -13.67
CA GLU A 82 -0.66 -13.57 -12.46
C GLU A 82 -0.65 -15.11 -12.36
N GLY A 83 -0.92 -15.81 -13.47
CA GLY A 83 -0.84 -17.27 -13.55
C GLY A 83 0.58 -17.79 -13.28
N LEU A 84 1.60 -17.13 -13.84
CA LEU A 84 3.00 -17.47 -13.60
C LEU A 84 3.39 -17.27 -12.14
N ALA A 85 2.93 -16.21 -11.47
CA ALA A 85 3.19 -15.98 -10.05
C ALA A 85 2.61 -17.12 -9.20
N LYS A 86 1.32 -17.46 -9.41
CA LYS A 86 0.60 -18.48 -8.63
C LYS A 86 1.19 -19.88 -8.80
N PHE A 87 1.56 -20.25 -10.01
CA PHE A 87 2.03 -21.61 -10.33
C PHE A 87 3.56 -21.71 -10.45
N SER A 88 4.31 -20.66 -10.11
CA SER A 88 5.78 -20.58 -10.20
C SER A 88 6.50 -21.78 -9.57
N HIS A 89 5.99 -22.28 -8.43
CA HIS A 89 6.53 -23.43 -7.70
C HIS A 89 6.46 -24.78 -8.43
N LEU A 90 5.66 -24.88 -9.51
CA LEU A 90 5.47 -26.09 -10.30
C LEU A 90 6.38 -26.14 -11.55
N ILE A 91 7.11 -25.06 -11.82
CA ILE A 91 7.97 -24.94 -12.99
C ILE A 91 9.29 -25.68 -12.72
N ASN A 92 9.79 -26.41 -13.72
CA ASN A 92 11.12 -27.02 -13.63
C ASN A 92 12.21 -25.92 -13.68
N ILE A 93 13.23 -26.06 -12.81
CA ILE A 93 14.29 -25.07 -12.58
C ILE A 93 15.03 -24.70 -13.87
N GLU A 94 15.16 -25.64 -14.80
CA GLU A 94 15.84 -25.46 -16.09
C GLU A 94 15.19 -24.36 -16.96
N PHE A 95 13.88 -24.10 -16.82
CA PHE A 95 13.18 -23.09 -17.61
C PHE A 95 13.25 -21.68 -17.00
N PHE A 96 13.73 -21.54 -15.76
CA PHE A 96 13.72 -20.24 -15.07
C PHE A 96 14.64 -19.22 -15.72
N ALA A 97 15.82 -19.62 -16.21
CA ALA A 97 16.74 -18.69 -16.87
C ALA A 97 16.10 -18.06 -18.13
N ASP A 98 15.47 -18.88 -18.97
CA ASP A 98 14.76 -18.42 -20.16
C ASP A 98 13.57 -17.54 -19.82
N LEU A 99 12.82 -17.91 -18.78
CA LEU A 99 11.68 -17.13 -18.31
C LEU A 99 12.13 -15.74 -17.81
N LEU A 100 13.17 -15.68 -16.97
CA LEU A 100 13.70 -14.41 -16.47
C LEU A 100 14.26 -13.54 -17.59
N ASN A 101 14.87 -14.13 -18.62
CA ASN A 101 15.32 -13.39 -19.81
C ASN A 101 14.15 -12.79 -20.59
N VAL A 102 13.06 -13.54 -20.79
CA VAL A 102 11.84 -13.02 -21.43
C VAL A 102 11.22 -11.90 -20.60
N LEU A 103 11.09 -12.08 -19.29
CA LEU A 103 10.54 -11.07 -18.38
C LEU A 103 11.41 -9.79 -18.33
N GLY A 104 12.74 -9.96 -18.29
CA GLY A 104 13.68 -8.84 -18.36
C GLY A 104 13.61 -8.10 -19.69
N GLY A 105 13.50 -8.82 -20.81
CA GLY A 105 13.30 -8.24 -22.14
C GLY A 105 12.01 -7.41 -22.22
N LEU A 106 10.90 -7.94 -21.72
CA LEU A 106 9.62 -7.23 -21.68
C LEU A 106 9.70 -5.91 -20.91
N MET A 107 10.47 -5.87 -19.82
CA MET A 107 10.67 -4.66 -19.01
C MET A 107 11.59 -3.65 -19.68
N SER A 108 12.67 -4.09 -20.32
CA SER A 108 13.60 -3.20 -21.04
C SER A 108 12.98 -2.58 -22.29
N GLU A 109 12.06 -3.28 -22.96
CA GLU A 109 11.36 -2.79 -24.14
C GLU A 109 10.31 -1.71 -23.82
N GLY A 110 9.95 -1.51 -22.54
CA GLY A 110 8.96 -0.51 -22.13
C GLY A 110 7.53 -0.79 -22.59
N SER A 111 7.24 -2.03 -23.00
CA SER A 111 5.92 -2.43 -23.54
C SER A 111 4.84 -2.60 -22.46
N LEU A 112 5.26 -2.77 -21.20
CA LEU A 112 4.37 -3.03 -20.07
C LEU A 112 3.85 -1.74 -19.43
N LYS A 113 2.56 -1.74 -19.07
CA LYS A 113 1.99 -0.71 -18.18
C LYS A 113 2.54 -0.84 -16.77
N PHE A 114 2.46 0.23 -15.99
CA PHE A 114 2.91 0.28 -14.60
C PHE A 114 2.51 -0.96 -13.76
N ARG A 115 1.22 -1.32 -13.75
CA ARG A 115 0.69 -2.49 -13.03
C ARG A 115 1.23 -3.82 -13.55
N GLU A 116 1.38 -3.95 -14.87
CA GLU A 116 1.95 -5.16 -15.49
C GLU A 116 3.43 -5.32 -15.14
N SER A 117 4.17 -4.20 -15.09
CA SER A 117 5.57 -4.20 -14.67
C SER A 117 5.72 -4.61 -13.20
N LEU A 118 4.82 -4.16 -12.31
CA LEU A 118 4.81 -4.61 -10.91
C LEU A 118 4.51 -6.10 -10.79
N HIS A 119 3.52 -6.62 -11.53
CA HIS A 119 3.25 -8.05 -11.55
C HIS A 119 4.41 -8.86 -12.14
N CYS A 120 5.11 -8.34 -13.16
CA CYS A 120 6.31 -8.95 -13.70
C CYS A 120 7.40 -9.09 -12.63
N ILE A 121 7.66 -8.02 -11.88
CA ILE A 121 8.62 -8.02 -10.77
C ILE A 121 8.20 -9.01 -9.67
N GLN A 122 6.91 -9.03 -9.32
CA GLN A 122 6.36 -9.97 -8.36
C GLN A 122 6.57 -11.43 -8.78
N VAL A 123 6.35 -11.76 -10.06
CA VAL A 123 6.61 -13.09 -10.62
C VAL A 123 8.07 -13.47 -10.47
N VAL A 124 8.98 -12.57 -10.84
CA VAL A 124 10.43 -12.79 -10.76
C VAL A 124 10.85 -13.10 -9.33
N PHE A 125 10.41 -12.31 -8.35
CA PHE A 125 10.76 -12.56 -6.95
C PHE A 125 10.07 -13.80 -6.38
N THR A 126 8.84 -14.12 -6.79
CA THR A 126 8.18 -15.36 -6.38
C THR A 126 8.93 -16.60 -6.91
N ILE A 127 9.43 -16.55 -8.16
CA ILE A 127 10.24 -17.62 -8.75
C ILE A 127 11.56 -17.79 -7.97
N LEU A 128 12.22 -16.68 -7.65
CA LEU A 128 13.46 -16.70 -6.89
C LEU A 128 13.26 -17.20 -5.45
N ALA A 129 12.12 -16.89 -4.81
CA ALA A 129 11.76 -17.30 -3.45
C ALA A 129 11.51 -18.79 -3.30
N GLY A 130 11.06 -19.43 -4.38
CA GLY A 130 10.86 -20.87 -4.43
C GLY A 130 12.15 -21.63 -4.74
N GLN A 131 12.06 -22.51 -5.75
CA GLN A 131 13.16 -23.38 -6.16
C GLN A 131 14.29 -22.62 -6.90
N GLY A 132 14.09 -21.34 -7.19
CA GLY A 132 15.07 -20.47 -7.84
C GLY A 132 16.20 -19.97 -6.95
N GLU A 133 16.20 -20.25 -5.64
CA GLU A 133 17.31 -19.82 -4.75
C GLU A 133 18.65 -20.44 -5.16
N VAL A 134 18.62 -21.68 -5.67
CA VAL A 134 19.79 -22.41 -6.18
C VAL A 134 20.40 -21.72 -7.39
N LEU A 135 19.62 -20.95 -8.15
CA LEU A 135 20.13 -20.17 -9.26
C LEU A 135 20.85 -18.94 -8.70
N THR A 136 22.15 -18.85 -8.98
CA THR A 136 22.98 -17.66 -8.74
C THR A 136 22.73 -16.59 -9.79
N LEU A 137 21.46 -16.37 -10.15
CA LEU A 137 21.08 -15.37 -11.14
C LEU A 137 20.84 -14.05 -10.42
N ASP A 138 21.52 -12.98 -10.85
CA ASP A 138 21.42 -11.65 -10.24
C ASP A 138 20.22 -10.88 -10.83
N PRO A 139 19.20 -10.54 -10.03
CA PRO A 139 18.04 -9.78 -10.51
C PRO A 139 18.29 -8.26 -10.53
N HIS A 140 19.54 -7.77 -10.67
CA HIS A 140 19.91 -6.35 -10.68
C HIS A 140 18.93 -5.44 -11.45
N ARG A 141 18.57 -5.81 -12.69
CA ARG A 141 17.67 -5.02 -13.54
C ARG A 141 16.28 -4.82 -12.91
N PHE A 142 15.78 -5.85 -12.21
CA PHE A 142 14.49 -5.80 -11.54
C PHE A 142 14.53 -4.93 -10.29
N PHE A 143 15.66 -4.91 -9.56
CA PHE A 143 15.86 -3.97 -8.45
C PHE A 143 15.83 -2.52 -8.93
N THR A 144 16.62 -2.18 -9.95
CA THR A 144 16.66 -0.81 -10.50
C THR A 144 15.28 -0.37 -10.97
N TYR A 145 14.57 -1.24 -11.70
CA TYR A 145 13.24 -0.91 -12.18
C TYR A 145 12.23 -0.73 -11.04
N LEU A 146 12.24 -1.58 -10.02
CA LEU A 146 11.35 -1.41 -8.86
C LEU A 146 11.67 -0.09 -8.14
N TYR A 147 12.95 0.18 -7.89
CA TYR A 147 13.40 1.41 -7.24
C TYR A 147 12.94 2.66 -7.99
N ALA A 148 13.15 2.72 -9.31
CA ALA A 148 12.72 3.83 -10.17
C ALA A 148 11.19 4.03 -10.16
N ASN A 149 10.42 2.94 -10.09
CA ASN A 149 8.96 3.00 -10.16
C ASN A 149 8.28 3.26 -8.81
N MET A 150 8.99 3.20 -7.69
CA MET A 150 8.40 3.45 -6.36
C MET A 150 7.71 4.82 -6.28
N PHE A 151 8.33 5.91 -6.73
CA PHE A 151 7.73 7.24 -6.64
C PHE A 151 6.53 7.48 -7.57
N ARG A 152 6.24 6.55 -8.50
CA ARG A 152 4.99 6.57 -9.27
C ARG A 152 3.80 6.07 -8.46
N LEU A 153 4.05 5.42 -7.33
CA LEU A 153 3.04 5.07 -6.34
C LEU A 153 2.73 6.32 -5.51
N SER A 154 1.52 6.83 -5.63
CA SER A 154 1.04 7.98 -4.89
C SER A 154 -0.41 7.77 -4.49
N ALA A 155 -0.82 8.46 -3.42
CA ALA A 155 -2.18 8.55 -2.93
C ALA A 155 -3.29 8.74 -4.00
N GLY A 156 -2.98 9.35 -5.14
CA GLY A 156 -3.98 9.77 -6.12
C GLY A 156 -4.44 8.73 -7.15
N MET A 157 -3.52 8.06 -7.85
CA MET A 157 -3.86 7.31 -9.08
C MET A 157 -3.61 5.81 -9.00
N ASN A 158 -2.59 5.37 -8.26
CA ASN A 158 -2.11 3.97 -8.26
C ASN A 158 -2.22 3.37 -6.85
N HIS A 159 -3.29 3.68 -6.12
CA HIS A 159 -3.42 3.28 -4.72
C HIS A 159 -3.47 1.76 -4.55
N ASP A 160 -4.24 1.08 -5.39
CA ASP A 160 -4.40 -0.39 -5.35
C ASP A 160 -3.08 -1.13 -5.62
N ASP A 161 -2.23 -0.55 -6.46
CA ASP A 161 -0.95 -1.14 -6.86
C ASP A 161 0.13 -1.04 -5.77
N ILE A 162 -0.07 -0.20 -4.75
CA ILE A 162 0.86 -0.08 -3.60
C ILE A 162 0.97 -1.42 -2.88
N GLN A 163 -0.14 -2.14 -2.74
CA GLN A 163 -0.15 -3.43 -2.07
C GLN A 163 0.80 -4.42 -2.75
N SER A 164 0.68 -4.59 -4.07
CA SER A 164 1.53 -5.49 -4.84
C SER A 164 2.99 -5.06 -4.83
N ALA A 165 3.26 -3.75 -4.83
CA ALA A 165 4.62 -3.22 -4.73
C ALA A 165 5.26 -3.49 -3.36
N LEU A 166 4.51 -3.33 -2.27
CA LEU A 166 4.98 -3.61 -0.90
C LEU A 166 5.19 -5.11 -0.67
N GLU A 167 4.32 -5.97 -1.22
CA GLU A 167 4.50 -7.42 -1.20
C GLU A 167 5.78 -7.82 -1.94
N SER A 168 6.00 -7.28 -3.13
CA SER A 168 7.21 -7.52 -3.92
C SER A 168 8.47 -7.05 -3.16
N LEU A 169 8.41 -5.88 -2.51
CA LEU A 169 9.51 -5.35 -1.72
C LEU A 169 9.82 -6.23 -0.49
N LYS A 170 8.78 -6.72 0.20
CA LYS A 170 8.93 -7.61 1.36
C LYS A 170 9.55 -8.95 0.94
N GLN A 171 9.07 -9.58 -0.12
CA GLN A 171 9.67 -10.81 -0.67
C GLN A 171 11.14 -10.58 -1.03
N MET A 172 11.44 -9.46 -1.67
CA MET A 172 12.78 -9.11 -2.13
C MET A 172 13.77 -8.83 -0.99
N LEU A 173 13.40 -8.07 0.05
CA LEU A 173 14.34 -7.65 1.09
C LEU A 173 14.32 -8.55 2.32
N VAL A 174 13.16 -9.12 2.68
CA VAL A 174 13.01 -9.90 3.92
C VAL A 174 13.23 -11.39 3.65
N GLU A 175 12.56 -11.93 2.63
CA GLU A 175 12.63 -13.37 2.31
C GLU A 175 13.96 -13.71 1.62
N HIS A 176 14.49 -12.80 0.78
CA HIS A 176 15.79 -12.93 0.11
C HIS A 176 16.96 -12.18 0.76
N LYS A 177 16.93 -12.01 2.09
CA LYS A 177 17.92 -11.20 2.83
C LYS A 177 19.40 -11.53 2.54
N ARG A 178 19.74 -12.77 2.18
CA ARG A 178 21.14 -13.19 1.94
C ARG A 178 21.74 -12.67 0.63
N LYS A 179 20.93 -12.33 -0.37
CA LYS A 179 21.38 -11.89 -1.70
C LYS A 179 21.31 -10.37 -1.87
N ALA A 180 20.76 -9.64 -0.91
CA ALA A 180 20.61 -8.19 -0.98
C ALA A 180 21.90 -7.49 -0.52
N ASN A 181 22.47 -6.65 -1.39
CA ASN A 181 23.57 -5.76 -1.03
C ASN A 181 23.10 -4.76 0.05
N PRO A 182 23.82 -4.58 1.17
CA PRO A 182 23.45 -3.61 2.22
C PRO A 182 23.20 -2.20 1.68
N GLY A 183 23.98 -1.73 0.69
CA GLY A 183 23.76 -0.42 0.06
C GLY A 183 22.39 -0.28 -0.59
N ARG A 184 21.90 -1.35 -1.25
CA ARG A 184 20.55 -1.39 -1.85
C ARG A 184 19.48 -1.39 -0.77
N VAL A 185 19.67 -2.15 0.31
CA VAL A 185 18.71 -2.20 1.42
C VAL A 185 18.52 -0.80 2.02
N LEU A 186 19.61 -0.05 2.20
CA LEU A 186 19.57 1.33 2.66
C LEU A 186 18.82 2.24 1.68
N ALA A 187 19.12 2.14 0.39
CA ALA A 187 18.45 2.88 -0.67
C ALA A 187 16.94 2.65 -0.67
N PHE A 188 16.50 1.40 -0.67
CA PHE A 188 15.10 1.02 -0.64
C PHE A 188 14.41 1.45 0.65
N SER A 189 15.08 1.30 1.79
CA SER A 189 14.52 1.71 3.09
C SER A 189 14.28 3.22 3.14
N LYS A 190 15.26 4.01 2.68
CA LYS A 190 15.15 5.46 2.58
C LYS A 190 14.08 5.90 1.58
N ARG A 191 14.02 5.26 0.40
CA ARG A 191 12.97 5.56 -0.58
C ARG A 191 11.58 5.18 -0.09
N LEU A 192 11.44 4.07 0.64
CA LEU A 192 10.18 3.65 1.26
C LEU A 192 9.72 4.62 2.36
N SER A 193 10.64 5.14 3.17
CA SER A 193 10.31 6.15 4.18
C SER A 193 9.84 7.46 3.54
N THR A 194 10.51 7.93 2.48
CA THR A 194 10.06 9.09 1.69
C THR A 194 8.70 8.85 1.04
N LEU A 195 8.49 7.67 0.44
CA LEU A 195 7.21 7.29 -0.19
C LEU A 195 6.06 7.29 0.81
N SER A 196 6.31 6.86 2.05
CA SER A 196 5.30 6.84 3.13
C SER A 196 4.73 8.22 3.46
N LEU A 197 5.41 9.33 3.11
CA LEU A 197 4.86 10.68 3.28
C LEU A 197 3.80 11.04 2.22
N GLY A 198 3.82 10.38 1.07
CA GLY A 198 2.93 10.65 -0.08
C GLY A 198 1.74 9.70 -0.21
N LEU A 199 1.52 8.82 0.78
CA LEU A 199 0.43 7.83 0.78
C LEU A 199 -0.72 8.23 1.71
N LEU A 200 -1.89 7.61 1.49
CA LEU A 200 -2.98 7.62 2.47
C LEU A 200 -2.68 6.64 3.61
N HIS A 201 -3.37 6.80 4.75
CA HIS A 201 -3.15 6.01 5.97
C HIS A 201 -3.17 4.48 5.75
N HIS A 202 -4.05 3.96 4.89
CA HIS A 202 -4.12 2.54 4.56
C HIS A 202 -2.92 2.03 3.76
N GLY A 203 -2.20 2.91 3.06
CA GLY A 203 -0.91 2.58 2.44
C GLY A 203 0.28 2.80 3.38
N VAL A 204 0.24 3.84 4.21
CA VAL A 204 1.32 4.17 5.16
C VAL A 204 1.50 3.08 6.21
N ILE A 205 0.41 2.55 6.78
CA ILE A 205 0.48 1.52 7.81
C ILE A 205 1.22 0.27 7.30
N PRO A 206 0.81 -0.37 6.19
CA PRO A 206 1.57 -1.45 5.57
C PRO A 206 3.00 -1.05 5.22
N ALA A 207 3.23 0.14 4.64
CA ALA A 207 4.59 0.58 4.30
C ALA A 207 5.51 0.62 5.53
N LEU A 208 5.05 1.20 6.65
CA LEU A 208 5.82 1.23 7.91
C LEU A 208 6.00 -0.15 8.53
N THR A 209 5.01 -1.04 8.44
CA THR A 209 5.18 -2.43 8.92
C THR A 209 6.18 -3.20 8.07
N THR A 210 6.20 -3.01 6.74
CA THR A 210 7.24 -3.60 5.88
C THR A 210 8.62 -3.04 6.19
N LEU A 211 8.73 -1.73 6.45
CA LEU A 211 9.99 -1.10 6.86
C LEU A 211 10.49 -1.63 8.20
N ARG A 212 9.59 -1.87 9.17
CA ARG A 212 9.91 -2.58 10.42
C ARG A 212 10.50 -3.97 10.14
N SER A 213 9.87 -4.75 9.24
CA SER A 213 10.39 -6.07 8.87
C SER A 213 11.77 -5.99 8.20
N ILE A 214 12.03 -4.95 7.40
CA ILE A 214 13.33 -4.71 6.76
C ILE A 214 14.40 -4.37 7.80
N ILE A 215 14.12 -3.47 8.75
CA ILE A 215 15.04 -3.10 9.84
C ILE A 215 15.41 -4.32 10.67
N LEU A 216 14.43 -5.17 11.04
CA LEU A 216 14.69 -6.39 11.80
C LEU A 216 15.44 -7.47 10.99
N ALA A 217 15.31 -7.46 9.67
CA ALA A 217 16.02 -8.40 8.80
C ALA A 217 17.47 -7.97 8.53
N HIS A 218 17.73 -6.66 8.49
CA HIS A 218 19.01 -6.06 8.11
C HIS A 218 19.48 -5.02 9.12
N PRO A 219 20.38 -5.39 10.04
CA PRO A 219 20.94 -4.45 11.02
C PRO A 219 21.65 -3.24 10.40
N SER A 220 22.13 -3.35 9.15
CA SER A 220 22.77 -2.22 8.45
C SER A 220 21.87 -0.99 8.34
N VAL A 221 20.54 -1.17 8.35
CA VAL A 221 19.55 -0.08 8.27
C VAL A 221 19.56 0.81 9.53
N GLU A 222 20.07 0.31 10.65
CA GLU A 222 20.24 1.09 11.89
C GLU A 222 21.13 2.32 11.68
N ALA A 223 22.08 2.26 10.75
CA ALA A 223 22.91 3.41 10.37
C ALA A 223 22.10 4.62 9.87
N LEU A 224 20.89 4.42 9.34
CA LEU A 224 20.01 5.53 8.91
C LEU A 224 19.26 6.18 10.09
N MET A 225 19.24 5.55 11.27
CA MET A 225 18.62 6.12 12.47
C MET A 225 19.58 7.00 13.26
N GLU A 226 20.89 6.81 13.09
CA GLU A 226 21.93 7.61 13.72
C GLU A 226 22.09 8.96 13.01
N THR A 227 22.23 10.05 13.76
CA THR A 227 22.49 11.39 13.19
C THR A 227 23.95 11.63 12.85
N ASP A 228 24.85 10.87 13.47
CA ASP A 228 26.28 11.12 13.47
C ASP A 228 26.99 10.14 12.53
N SER A 229 26.76 10.28 11.23
CA SER A 229 27.47 9.48 10.22
C SER A 229 28.84 10.11 9.92
N GLU A 230 29.78 10.06 10.87
CA GLU A 230 31.13 10.62 10.72
C GLU A 230 32.01 9.88 9.67
N GLY A 231 31.49 8.82 9.03
CA GLY A 231 32.27 7.92 8.17
C GLY A 231 31.89 7.87 6.68
N THR A 232 30.78 8.48 6.26
CA THR A 232 30.28 8.36 4.87
C THR A 232 30.49 9.66 4.09
N SER A 233 31.40 9.62 3.12
CA SER A 233 31.62 10.75 2.21
C SER A 233 30.55 10.82 1.13
N GLY A 234 30.10 12.03 0.80
CA GLY A 234 29.16 12.31 -0.29
C GLY A 234 27.80 12.83 0.16
N VAL A 235 26.92 13.08 -0.82
CA VAL A 235 25.57 13.62 -0.63
C VAL A 235 24.55 12.61 -1.12
N PHE A 236 23.50 12.39 -0.34
CA PHE A 236 22.38 11.54 -0.75
C PHE A 236 21.58 12.20 -1.87
N SER A 237 21.39 11.47 -2.98
CA SER A 237 20.64 11.94 -4.15
C SER A 237 19.37 11.12 -4.33
N ALA A 238 18.22 11.70 -3.96
CA ALA A 238 16.92 11.01 -4.01
C ALA A 238 16.41 10.75 -5.44
N GLU A 239 16.85 11.55 -6.42
CA GLU A 239 16.39 11.50 -7.82
C GLU A 239 16.99 10.36 -8.64
N VAL A 240 18.10 9.78 -8.17
CA VAL A 240 18.82 8.73 -8.89
C VAL A 240 17.94 7.47 -8.99
N GLU A 241 17.76 6.94 -10.19
CA GLU A 241 16.92 5.75 -10.43
C GLU A 241 17.61 4.43 -10.09
N GLU A 242 18.92 4.46 -9.85
CA GLU A 242 19.71 3.29 -9.49
C GLU A 242 19.95 3.23 -7.96
N PRO A 243 19.55 2.13 -7.29
CA PRO A 243 19.68 2.02 -5.84
C PRO A 243 21.13 2.00 -5.37
N ASP A 244 22.06 1.51 -6.19
CA ASP A 244 23.49 1.41 -5.85
C ASP A 244 24.19 2.79 -5.84
N HIS A 245 23.67 3.78 -6.58
CA HIS A 245 24.31 5.10 -6.77
C HIS A 245 23.67 6.25 -5.98
N CYS A 246 22.60 5.99 -5.22
CA CYS A 246 21.91 7.04 -4.47
C CYS A 246 22.67 7.55 -3.24
N ASN A 247 23.65 6.77 -2.74
CA ASN A 247 24.38 7.01 -1.49
C ASN A 247 23.48 7.22 -0.26
N ALA A 248 22.53 6.29 -0.04
CA ALA A 248 21.58 6.39 1.07
C ALA A 248 22.23 6.39 2.46
N ALA A 249 23.40 5.79 2.62
CA ALA A 249 24.15 5.74 3.88
C ALA A 249 24.66 7.12 4.36
N ALA A 250 24.63 8.15 3.50
CA ALA A 250 24.96 9.53 3.85
C ALA A 250 23.73 10.34 4.34
N SER A 251 22.57 9.71 4.47
CA SER A 251 21.32 10.35 4.94
C SER A 251 20.75 9.62 6.15
N THR A 252 19.86 10.30 6.86
CA THR A 252 19.16 9.77 8.04
C THR A 252 17.63 9.79 7.86
N PHE A 253 16.88 9.08 8.71
CA PHE A 253 15.42 8.96 8.64
C PHE A 253 14.66 10.16 9.25
N TRP A 254 14.67 11.30 8.57
CA TRP A 254 13.85 12.45 8.97
C TRP A 254 12.34 12.22 8.83
N GLU A 255 11.92 11.31 7.96
CA GLU A 255 10.51 11.09 7.64
C GLU A 255 9.71 10.53 8.82
N PHE A 256 10.33 9.74 9.70
CA PHE A 256 9.64 9.18 10.86
C PHE A 256 9.23 10.27 11.86
N TYR A 257 10.02 11.33 11.98
CA TYR A 257 9.64 12.47 12.82
C TYR A 257 8.38 13.17 12.29
N LEU A 258 8.25 13.33 10.97
CA LEU A 258 7.05 13.89 10.34
C LEU A 258 5.85 12.96 10.52
N LEU A 259 6.04 11.65 10.32
CA LEU A 259 4.99 10.63 10.50
C LEU A 259 4.54 10.48 11.96
N SER A 260 5.40 10.79 12.93
CA SER A 260 5.02 10.81 14.36
C SER A 260 3.93 11.85 14.67
N ARG A 261 3.73 12.84 13.80
CA ARG A 261 2.72 13.89 13.91
C ARG A 261 1.54 13.68 12.94
N HIS A 262 1.43 12.50 12.34
CA HIS A 262 0.38 12.16 11.39
C HIS A 262 -1.01 12.19 12.06
N TYR A 263 -2.09 12.48 11.33
CA TYR A 263 -3.44 12.58 11.93
C TYR A 263 -3.95 11.25 12.51
N HIS A 264 -3.50 10.12 11.95
CA HIS A 264 -3.92 8.78 12.36
C HIS A 264 -3.06 8.25 13.52
N SER A 265 -3.68 7.85 14.63
CA SER A 265 -2.96 7.43 15.85
C SER A 265 -2.12 6.17 15.68
N THR A 266 -2.54 5.19 14.87
CA THR A 266 -1.71 3.99 14.65
C THR A 266 -0.47 4.30 13.81
N VAL A 267 -0.53 5.28 12.91
CA VAL A 267 0.65 5.73 12.15
C VAL A 267 1.62 6.43 13.09
N GLN A 268 1.13 7.24 14.02
CA GLN A 268 1.97 7.86 15.05
C GLN A 268 2.66 6.76 15.90
N GLN A 269 1.91 5.76 16.36
CA GLN A 269 2.46 4.63 17.13
C GLN A 269 3.55 3.88 16.35
N LEU A 270 3.29 3.55 15.08
CA LEU A 270 4.26 2.90 14.18
C LEU A 270 5.52 3.75 13.99
N ALA A 271 5.37 5.05 13.75
CA ALA A 271 6.50 5.96 13.59
C ALA A 271 7.33 6.07 14.88
N THR A 272 6.68 6.13 16.06
CA THR A 272 7.39 6.16 17.35
C THR A 272 8.11 4.85 17.67
N HIS A 273 7.55 3.70 17.26
CA HIS A 273 8.20 2.39 17.38
C HIS A 273 9.42 2.28 16.47
N LEU A 274 9.31 2.75 15.23
CA LEU A 274 10.41 2.77 14.27
C LEU A 274 11.54 3.70 14.71
N LEU A 275 11.23 4.91 15.21
CA LEU A 275 12.23 5.83 15.79
C LEU A 275 12.99 5.23 16.98
N ALA A 276 12.39 4.27 17.69
CA ALA A 276 13.01 3.60 18.82
C ALA A 276 13.88 2.40 18.40
N GLY A 277 14.13 2.19 17.10
CA GLY A 277 14.90 1.05 16.60
C GLY A 277 14.12 -0.25 16.52
N ALA A 278 12.80 -0.17 16.38
CA ALA A 278 11.90 -1.31 16.27
C ALA A 278 12.07 -2.38 17.39
N PRO A 279 12.04 -2.02 18.68
CA PRO A 279 12.29 -2.95 19.77
C PRO A 279 11.28 -4.10 19.78
N LEU A 280 11.76 -5.31 20.10
CA LEU A 280 10.95 -6.52 20.21
C LEU A 280 10.30 -6.67 21.60
N GLN A 281 10.87 -6.04 22.63
CA GLN A 281 10.39 -6.06 24.02
C GLN A 281 10.54 -4.67 24.66
N GLY A 282 9.61 -4.29 25.56
CA GLY A 282 9.65 -3.02 26.32
C GLY A 282 8.52 -2.02 26.03
N ASP A 283 8.63 -0.82 26.63
CA ASP A 283 7.58 0.20 26.73
C ASP A 283 7.16 0.85 25.39
N LYS A 284 7.95 0.67 24.33
CA LYS A 284 7.66 1.23 22.99
C LYS A 284 7.22 0.18 21.98
N THR A 285 6.89 -1.03 22.41
CA THR A 285 6.51 -2.14 21.52
C THR A 285 5.18 -1.91 20.81
N LEU A 286 5.08 -2.37 19.56
CA LEU A 286 3.82 -2.38 18.82
C LEU A 286 2.89 -3.47 19.35
N PRO A 287 1.56 -3.23 19.32
CA PRO A 287 0.61 -4.26 19.65
C PRO A 287 0.74 -5.45 18.68
N TYR A 288 0.57 -6.66 19.21
CA TYR A 288 0.69 -7.91 18.46
C TYR A 288 -0.24 -7.98 17.24
N THR A 289 -1.38 -7.28 17.30
CA THR A 289 -2.36 -7.14 16.21
C THR A 289 -1.74 -6.56 14.94
N LEU A 290 -0.88 -5.54 15.05
CA LEU A 290 -0.25 -4.90 13.89
C LEU A 290 0.98 -5.66 13.37
N THR A 291 1.59 -6.51 14.20
CA THR A 291 2.86 -7.17 13.88
C THR A 291 2.68 -8.47 13.08
N LYS A 292 1.59 -9.20 13.30
CA LYS A 292 1.34 -10.51 12.67
C LYS A 292 0.51 -10.43 11.39
N ARG A 293 -0.27 -9.37 11.20
CA ARG A 293 -1.19 -9.24 10.07
C ARG A 293 -0.46 -9.18 8.74
N SER A 294 -1.08 -9.77 7.73
CA SER A 294 -0.58 -9.68 6.35
C SER A 294 -0.75 -8.27 5.80
N ILE A 295 0.01 -7.92 4.75
CA ILE A 295 -0.10 -6.62 4.08
C ILE A 295 -1.54 -6.40 3.60
N HIS A 296 -2.15 -7.43 3.00
CA HIS A 296 -3.54 -7.44 2.55
C HIS A 296 -4.53 -7.14 3.68
N GLU A 297 -4.43 -7.83 4.81
CA GLU A 297 -5.31 -7.61 5.98
C GLU A 297 -5.23 -6.17 6.49
N LEU A 298 -4.03 -5.57 6.48
CA LEU A 298 -3.84 -4.17 6.89
C LEU A 298 -4.42 -3.17 5.87
N PHE A 299 -4.39 -3.47 4.57
CA PHE A 299 -5.03 -2.61 3.58
C PHE A 299 -6.56 -2.64 3.70
N GLU A 300 -7.15 -3.81 3.96
CA GLU A 300 -8.60 -3.97 4.10
C GLU A 300 -9.14 -3.32 5.39
N GLU A 301 -8.47 -3.55 6.52
CA GLU A 301 -8.95 -3.06 7.83
C GLU A 301 -8.92 -1.52 7.96
N TYR A 302 -7.96 -0.88 7.31
CA TYR A 302 -7.76 0.58 7.39
C TYR A 302 -8.32 1.32 6.16
N ASN A 303 -9.16 0.66 5.35
CA ASN A 303 -9.64 1.24 4.09
C ASN A 303 -10.45 2.54 4.30
N PRO A 304 -10.04 3.67 3.69
CA PRO A 304 -10.74 4.95 3.80
C PRO A 304 -12.12 4.97 3.14
N SER A 305 -12.43 4.00 2.28
CA SER A 305 -13.66 3.97 1.47
C SER A 305 -14.93 3.94 2.31
N GLU A 306 -14.86 3.40 3.54
CA GLU A 306 -15.99 3.34 4.46
C GLU A 306 -16.26 4.67 5.20
N MET A 307 -15.50 5.74 4.90
CA MET A 307 -15.56 7.04 5.56
C MET A 307 -15.44 6.97 7.09
N ARG A 308 -14.84 5.90 7.59
CA ARG A 308 -14.59 5.66 9.01
C ARG A 308 -13.12 5.39 9.19
N PHE A 309 -12.49 6.17 10.06
CA PHE A 309 -11.13 5.88 10.49
C PHE A 309 -11.19 4.82 11.58
N ASN A 310 -10.35 3.80 11.45
CA ASN A 310 -10.15 2.78 12.46
C ASN A 310 -8.71 2.91 12.98
N PRO A 311 -8.45 3.36 14.22
CA PRO A 311 -9.37 3.99 15.17
C PRO A 311 -9.81 5.40 14.73
N PRO A 312 -10.90 5.94 15.30
CA PRO A 312 -11.38 7.28 14.97
C PRO A 312 -10.30 8.33 15.29
N VAL A 313 -10.07 9.24 14.35
CA VAL A 313 -9.12 10.35 14.53
C VAL A 313 -9.61 11.22 15.69
N PRO A 314 -8.77 11.48 16.72
CA PRO A 314 -9.16 12.34 17.81
C PRO A 314 -9.44 13.75 17.27
N PRO A 315 -10.47 14.45 17.78
CA PRO A 315 -10.71 15.82 17.38
C PRO A 315 -9.46 16.66 17.69
N PRO A 316 -9.11 17.65 16.85
CA PRO A 316 -7.98 18.52 17.13
C PRO A 316 -8.18 19.12 18.52
N GLY A 317 -7.18 18.98 19.39
CA GLY A 317 -7.20 19.62 20.70
C GLY A 317 -7.50 21.11 20.52
N GLN A 318 -8.33 21.69 21.39
CA GLN A 318 -8.70 23.12 21.32
C GLN A 318 -7.45 23.99 21.33
N HIS A 319 -6.89 24.27 20.15
CA HIS A 319 -5.70 25.10 20.02
C HIS A 319 -6.13 26.56 20.24
N LEU A 320 -5.70 27.10 21.38
CA LEU A 320 -5.51 28.52 21.66
C LEU A 320 -6.73 29.45 21.81
N THR A 321 -7.98 28.99 21.76
CA THR A 321 -9.13 29.91 21.97
C THR A 321 -9.28 30.37 23.43
N ASN A 322 -8.91 29.54 24.42
CA ASN A 322 -9.08 29.88 25.84
C ASN A 322 -7.91 30.69 26.43
N GLN A 323 -6.70 30.61 25.87
CA GLN A 323 -5.55 31.40 26.34
C GLN A 323 -5.52 32.82 25.74
N VAL A 324 -6.03 33.02 24.53
CA VAL A 324 -6.11 34.38 23.93
C VAL A 324 -7.24 35.19 24.58
N CYS A 325 -8.38 34.56 24.92
CA CYS A 325 -9.50 35.24 25.58
C CYS A 325 -9.18 35.64 27.05
N SER A 326 -8.32 34.88 27.74
CA SER A 326 -7.83 35.25 29.08
C SER A 326 -6.70 36.30 29.05
N ARG A 327 -5.84 36.31 28.03
CA ARG A 327 -4.85 37.39 27.81
C ARG A 327 -5.50 38.72 27.38
N ALA A 328 -6.59 38.68 26.62
CA ALA A 328 -7.34 39.89 26.23
C ALA A 328 -7.98 40.61 27.42
N LYS A 329 -8.42 39.89 28.46
CA LYS A 329 -8.96 40.50 29.69
C LYS A 329 -7.90 41.14 30.59
N LYS A 330 -6.63 40.71 30.51
CA LYS A 330 -5.52 41.30 31.29
C LYS A 330 -4.86 42.50 30.61
N ARG A 331 -5.00 42.69 29.29
CA ARG A 331 -4.36 43.79 28.52
C ARG A 331 -5.17 45.10 28.47
N LYS A 332 -6.15 45.32 29.35
CA LYS A 332 -6.91 46.60 29.40
C LYS A 332 -6.41 47.65 30.39
N ARG A 333 -5.35 47.39 31.17
CA ARG A 333 -4.69 48.41 32.00
C ARG A 333 -3.20 48.12 32.09
N GLY A 334 -2.41 48.68 31.18
CA GLY A 334 -0.96 48.53 31.22
C GLY A 334 -0.30 49.22 30.03
N ASN A 335 0.10 50.47 30.25
CA ASN A 335 1.14 51.22 29.55
C ASN A 335 1.16 51.13 28.01
N ARG A 336 0.36 51.99 27.36
CA ARG A 336 0.62 52.45 25.99
C ARG A 336 1.88 53.34 25.88
N SER A 337 2.57 53.62 26.98
CA SER A 337 3.79 54.44 27.04
C SER A 337 5.07 53.70 26.64
N GLN A 338 5.03 52.40 26.38
CA GLN A 338 6.27 51.61 26.19
C GLN A 338 6.83 51.66 24.76
N TYR A 339 6.15 52.32 23.82
CA TYR A 339 6.57 52.40 22.41
C TYR A 339 6.66 53.84 21.88
N LEU A 340 6.61 54.84 22.76
CA LEU A 340 6.81 56.23 22.37
C LEU A 340 8.29 56.59 22.55
N THR A 341 9.02 56.78 21.45
CA THR A 341 10.38 57.30 21.49
C THR A 341 10.35 58.82 21.65
N ASP A 342 11.38 59.43 22.24
CA ASP A 342 11.46 60.88 22.44
C ASP A 342 11.33 61.68 21.14
N PHE A 343 11.77 61.09 20.02
CA PHE A 343 11.57 61.61 18.67
C PHE A 343 10.08 61.70 18.27
N MET A 344 9.29 60.68 18.60
CA MET A 344 7.85 60.66 18.34
C MET A 344 7.08 61.62 19.26
N SER A 345 7.53 61.80 20.49
CA SER A 345 6.99 62.78 21.43
C SER A 345 7.18 64.22 20.92
N GLY A 346 8.37 64.54 20.38
CA GLY A 346 8.68 65.85 19.82
C GLY A 346 7.82 66.21 18.59
N GLN A 347 7.54 65.24 17.71
CA GLN A 347 6.64 65.46 16.56
C GLN A 347 5.19 65.68 16.96
N ILE A 348 4.73 65.05 18.04
CA ILE A 348 3.36 65.22 18.55
C ILE A 348 3.17 66.60 19.19
N GLU A 349 4.21 67.16 19.82
CA GLU A 349 4.18 68.54 20.34
C GLU A 349 4.22 69.58 19.23
N THR A 350 4.96 69.35 18.14
CA THR A 350 4.97 70.26 16.98
C THR A 350 3.64 70.30 16.24
N LEU A 351 2.90 69.18 16.24
CA LEU A 351 1.57 69.09 15.62
C LEU A 351 0.43 69.68 16.48
N LYS A 352 0.71 70.05 17.74
CA LYS A 352 -0.32 70.49 18.72
C LYS A 352 -0.40 71.98 18.98
N ALA A 353 0.38 72.84 18.32
CA ALA A 353 0.31 74.29 18.52
C ALA A 353 0.25 75.07 17.20
N PRO A 354 -0.59 76.11 17.05
CA PRO A 354 -1.99 76.23 17.42
C PRO A 354 -2.89 76.57 16.20
N LEU A 355 -4.01 75.86 16.02
CA LEU A 355 -5.23 76.44 15.43
C LEU A 355 -6.21 76.74 16.56
N VAL A 356 -5.85 77.72 17.39
CA VAL A 356 -6.81 78.49 18.17
C VAL A 356 -6.80 79.88 17.56
N ASN A 357 -7.82 80.18 16.76
CA ASN A 357 -8.55 81.46 16.77
C ASN A 357 -9.56 81.49 15.61
N GLY A 358 -10.84 81.71 15.94
CA GLY A 358 -11.80 82.31 15.00
C GLY A 358 -13.14 81.59 14.84
N HIS A 359 -14.17 82.14 15.48
CA HIS A 359 -15.62 81.91 15.31
C HIS A 359 -16.09 81.84 13.82
N SER A 360 -17.27 81.34 13.42
CA SER A 360 -18.63 81.51 13.93
C SER A 360 -19.62 80.66 13.10
N LYS A 361 -20.86 80.53 13.58
CA LYS A 361 -22.02 79.80 13.00
C LYS A 361 -22.43 80.30 11.60
N GLY A 362 -22.90 79.39 10.73
CA GLY A 362 -23.65 79.76 9.51
C GLY A 362 -24.22 78.54 8.76
N SER A 363 -25.55 78.45 8.70
CA SER A 363 -26.34 77.47 7.93
C SER A 363 -26.45 77.90 6.47
N ILE A 364 -26.16 77.04 5.49
CA ILE A 364 -26.73 77.15 4.13
C ILE A 364 -26.91 75.75 3.51
N ASN A 365 -28.16 75.49 3.07
CA ASN A 365 -28.59 74.34 2.26
C ASN A 365 -28.13 74.47 0.80
N GLY A 366 -27.82 73.36 0.13
CA GLY A 366 -27.60 73.40 -1.32
C GLY A 366 -27.21 72.08 -2.01
N ILE A 367 -28.22 71.23 -2.28
CA ILE A 367 -28.35 70.32 -3.46
C ILE A 367 -27.34 69.13 -3.59
N PRO A 368 -27.63 68.09 -4.40
CA PRO A 368 -27.99 66.77 -3.89
C PRO A 368 -26.99 65.66 -4.29
N LYS A 369 -27.16 64.48 -3.69
CA LYS A 369 -26.49 63.22 -4.05
C LYS A 369 -26.48 62.99 -5.56
N VAL A 370 -25.38 62.43 -6.09
CA VAL A 370 -25.31 61.11 -6.78
C VAL A 370 -23.93 60.93 -7.45
N ASN A 371 -23.28 59.84 -7.05
CA ASN A 371 -22.32 58.97 -7.73
C ASN A 371 -21.01 59.54 -8.30
N GLY A 372 -19.91 59.07 -7.71
CA GLY A 372 -18.64 58.88 -8.41
C GLY A 372 -17.43 59.05 -7.51
N PHE A 373 -16.83 57.92 -7.12
CA PHE A 373 -15.48 57.81 -6.55
C PHE A 373 -15.23 58.39 -5.15
N THR A 374 -15.31 57.52 -4.14
CA THR A 374 -14.51 57.64 -2.92
C THR A 374 -13.52 56.48 -2.88
N GLU A 375 -12.24 56.81 -2.98
CA GLU A 375 -11.13 56.00 -2.51
C GLU A 375 -11.32 55.74 -1.00
N ASN A 376 -11.73 54.52 -0.65
CA ASN A 376 -11.75 54.04 0.73
C ASN A 376 -10.56 53.09 0.92
N CYS A 377 -9.45 53.61 1.41
CA CYS A 377 -8.45 52.81 2.13
C CYS A 377 -8.60 53.15 3.62
N GLY A 378 -9.54 52.46 4.26
CA GLY A 378 -9.89 52.61 5.67
C GLY A 378 -10.71 51.40 6.11
N TYR A 379 -10.01 50.36 6.55
CA TYR A 379 -10.59 49.11 7.04
C TYR A 379 -11.47 49.37 8.27
N LEU A 380 -12.77 49.47 8.05
CA LEU A 380 -13.80 49.09 9.02
C LEU A 380 -14.07 47.60 8.80
N SER A 381 -13.63 46.75 9.72
CA SER A 381 -14.06 45.36 9.76
C SER A 381 -14.76 45.05 11.09
N GLU A 382 -15.97 45.59 11.24
CA GLU A 382 -17.03 44.85 11.91
C GLU A 382 -17.38 43.66 11.02
N PHE A 383 -16.67 42.55 11.19
CA PHE A 383 -17.21 41.25 10.79
C PHE A 383 -18.11 40.79 11.94
N PRO A 384 -19.40 40.50 11.71
CA PRO A 384 -20.17 39.78 12.71
C PRO A 384 -19.48 38.42 12.90
N CYS A 385 -19.07 38.14 14.13
CA CYS A 385 -18.57 36.83 14.52
C CYS A 385 -19.71 35.83 14.29
N VAL A 386 -19.73 35.19 13.12
CA VAL A 386 -20.62 34.06 12.87
C VAL A 386 -20.18 32.98 13.85
N ASN A 387 -21.10 32.62 14.75
CA ASN A 387 -20.91 31.61 15.75
C ASN A 387 -20.74 30.25 15.01
N VAL A 388 -19.49 29.80 14.84
CA VAL A 388 -19.13 28.54 14.15
C VAL A 388 -19.43 27.33 15.06
N GLN A 389 -20.63 27.29 15.64
CA GLN A 389 -21.13 26.12 16.37
C GLN A 389 -22.01 25.22 15.49
N ASN A 390 -22.38 25.67 14.29
CA ASN A 390 -23.21 24.91 13.34
C ASN A 390 -22.74 25.10 11.88
N VAL A 391 -21.44 24.95 11.61
CA VAL A 391 -21.00 24.77 10.22
C VAL A 391 -20.81 23.29 10.00
N ASP A 392 -21.78 22.71 9.31
CA ASP A 392 -21.80 21.31 8.90
C ASP A 392 -20.63 21.07 7.92
N PHE A 393 -19.48 20.64 8.44
CA PHE A 393 -18.27 20.36 7.64
C PHE A 393 -18.54 19.33 6.52
N SER A 394 -19.56 18.50 6.70
CA SER A 394 -20.13 17.59 5.71
C SER A 394 -20.54 18.33 4.42
N SER A 395 -21.20 19.49 4.54
CA SER A 395 -21.70 20.28 3.40
C SER A 395 -20.56 21.00 2.65
N GLY A 396 -19.52 21.45 3.37
CA GLY A 396 -18.33 22.04 2.76
C GLY A 396 -17.48 21.01 2.00
N MET A 397 -17.38 19.78 2.49
CA MET A 397 -16.74 18.67 1.77
C MET A 397 -17.55 18.21 0.55
N LEU A 398 -18.88 18.15 0.66
CA LEU A 398 -19.77 17.81 -0.46
C LEU A 398 -19.73 18.85 -1.58
N ALA A 399 -19.54 20.13 -1.27
CA ALA A 399 -19.40 21.20 -2.27
C ALA A 399 -18.07 21.11 -3.06
N ASN A 400 -17.01 20.58 -2.45
CA ASN A 400 -15.70 20.36 -3.10
C ASN A 400 -15.60 19.00 -3.82
N MET A 401 -16.53 18.08 -3.60
CA MET A 401 -16.65 16.86 -4.40
C MET A 401 -17.46 17.13 -5.65
N ASN A 402 -16.90 16.79 -6.81
CA ASN A 402 -17.59 16.88 -8.09
C ASN A 402 -18.60 15.73 -8.22
N LEU A 403 -19.69 15.79 -7.43
CA LEU A 403 -20.74 14.77 -7.26
C LEU A 403 -21.39 14.33 -8.59
N LYS A 404 -21.29 15.16 -9.64
CA LYS A 404 -21.71 14.81 -11.00
C LYS A 404 -20.86 13.69 -11.60
N ARG A 405 -19.55 13.59 -11.30
CA ARG A 405 -18.68 12.50 -11.79
C ARG A 405 -18.95 11.16 -11.12
N ILE A 406 -19.31 11.17 -9.83
CA ILE A 406 -19.58 9.95 -9.06
C ILE A 406 -20.87 9.30 -9.56
N LYS A 407 -21.94 10.08 -9.74
CA LYS A 407 -23.21 9.58 -10.32
C LYS A 407 -23.09 9.11 -11.77
N VAL A 408 -22.13 9.66 -12.54
CA VAL A 408 -21.85 9.18 -13.90
C VAL A 408 -21.13 7.84 -13.85
N ARG A 409 -20.13 7.66 -12.97
CA ARG A 409 -19.44 6.36 -12.76
C ARG A 409 -20.39 5.26 -12.27
N GLU A 410 -21.26 5.55 -11.30
CA GLU A 410 -22.24 4.58 -10.81
C GLU A 410 -23.22 4.14 -11.93
N ARG A 411 -23.65 5.07 -12.79
CA ARG A 411 -24.49 4.75 -13.96
C ARG A 411 -23.75 3.96 -15.02
N GLU A 412 -22.47 4.24 -15.25
CA GLU A 412 -21.62 3.49 -16.18
C GLU A 412 -21.37 2.07 -15.67
N GLU A 413 -21.11 1.88 -14.38
CA GLU A 413 -20.92 0.57 -13.75
C GLU A 413 -22.22 -0.26 -13.73
N GLU A 414 -23.38 0.36 -13.46
CA GLU A 414 -24.68 -0.31 -13.60
C GLU A 414 -24.99 -0.69 -15.05
N ALA A 415 -24.64 0.15 -16.02
CA ALA A 415 -24.84 -0.15 -17.44
C ALA A 415 -23.95 -1.31 -17.89
N VAL A 416 -22.70 -1.36 -17.42
CA VAL A 416 -21.78 -2.47 -17.70
C VAL A 416 -22.27 -3.76 -17.04
N SER A 417 -22.72 -3.72 -15.78
CA SER A 417 -23.29 -4.91 -15.12
C SER A 417 -24.56 -5.43 -15.82
N LYS A 418 -25.46 -4.53 -16.25
CA LYS A 418 -26.65 -4.92 -17.03
C LYS A 418 -26.27 -5.50 -18.39
N ALA A 419 -25.25 -4.96 -19.07
CA ALA A 419 -24.78 -5.49 -20.34
C ALA A 419 -24.16 -6.90 -20.19
N VAL A 420 -23.41 -7.15 -19.11
CA VAL A 420 -22.85 -8.47 -18.76
C VAL A 420 -23.97 -9.47 -18.42
N ALA A 421 -24.96 -9.08 -17.63
CA ALA A 421 -26.10 -9.94 -17.31
C ALA A 421 -26.93 -10.31 -18.56
N ILE A 422 -27.18 -9.36 -19.47
CA ILE A 422 -27.90 -9.61 -20.73
C ILE A 422 -27.10 -10.54 -21.66
N SER A 423 -25.77 -10.43 -21.67
CA SER A 423 -24.93 -11.31 -22.48
C SER A 423 -24.85 -12.72 -21.91
N LEU A 424 -24.84 -12.88 -20.58
CA LEU A 424 -24.93 -14.19 -19.92
C LEU A 424 -26.29 -14.86 -20.18
N LEU A 425 -27.40 -14.12 -20.05
CA LEU A 425 -28.74 -14.65 -20.37
C LEU A 425 -28.88 -15.05 -21.85
N LYS A 426 -28.25 -14.32 -22.78
CA LYS A 426 -28.21 -14.71 -24.20
C LYS A 426 -27.41 -15.98 -24.47
N VAL A 427 -26.43 -16.31 -23.63
CA VAL A 427 -25.67 -17.55 -23.73
C VAL A 427 -26.51 -18.72 -23.18
N GLU A 428 -27.25 -18.51 -22.09
CA GLU A 428 -28.15 -19.53 -21.53
C GLU A 428 -29.37 -19.83 -22.42
N VAL A 429 -29.90 -18.86 -23.16
CA VAL A 429 -31.02 -19.07 -24.10
C VAL A 429 -30.57 -19.73 -25.42
N LYS A 430 -29.26 -19.79 -25.68
CA LYS A 430 -28.66 -20.47 -26.86
C LYS A 430 -28.11 -21.87 -26.54
N ALA A 431 -28.02 -22.24 -25.27
CA ALA A 431 -27.76 -23.60 -24.81
C ALA A 431 -29.08 -24.34 -24.62
#